data_AF-A0AAU7DDT3-F1
#
_entry.id   AF-A0AAU7DDT3-F1
#
_cell.length_a   1.000
_cell.length_b   1.000
_cell.length_c   1.000
_cell.angle_alpha   90.00
_cell.angle_beta   90.00
_cell.angle_gamma   90.00
#
_symmetry.space_group_name_H-M   'P 1'
#
loop_
_entity.id
_entity.type
_entity.pdbx_description
1 polymer ?
#
loop_
_entity_poly.entity_id
_entity_poly.type
_entity_poly.pdbx_seq_one_letter_code
_entity_poly.pdbx_strand_id
1 'polypeptide(L)'
;MAEIEFERQQEPARLRIYLGAAPGVGKTYHMLNDAVLKRKQGVDVVIGLVETHGRQDTADQIRDLEIVPLRLIPYRGVDLKEMDVDAILARRPQLVIVDELAHTNVPGSKNRKRYEDVLELLDAGIDVWTAVNIQHLETLNDAVNRSANTVIRETVPDSFFKRADEVMNVDITVEELRSRLREGKIYAPEKVEQSLANFFRKGNLNLLRELALRATAEQVSKRASDYRRTQGLEQAPIPDKVMVCLSTRPGTERLIRVGSRVAGRLATNWYAVYVNRPDEDKGHGDPEAFQRIEEYRRMAKDLGAQVVTLNDKNVADALIRFAQQESISHVIFGQPVRSRLDILFRGSVLNRFLAEVRDVTVQVVPMQKPLRRG
;
A
#
# COMPACT_ATOMS: atom_id res chain seq x y z
N MET A 1 24.11 40.33 -19.99
CA MET A 1 22.94 39.63 -19.45
C MET A 1 23.34 38.18 -19.34
N ALA A 2 23.62 37.68 -18.14
CA ALA A 2 23.91 36.26 -17.96
C ALA A 2 22.59 35.49 -18.01
N GLU A 3 22.42 34.62 -19.00
CA GLU A 3 21.33 33.65 -19.03
C GLU A 3 21.54 32.67 -17.89
N ILE A 4 20.59 32.66 -16.95
CA ILE A 4 20.51 31.61 -15.93
C ILE A 4 19.93 30.40 -16.64
N GLU A 5 20.80 29.48 -17.05
CA GLU A 5 20.42 28.14 -17.45
C GLU A 5 19.89 27.42 -16.20
N PHE A 6 18.57 27.33 -16.07
CA PHE A 6 17.98 26.38 -15.15
C PHE A 6 18.30 24.99 -15.70
N GLU A 7 19.26 24.30 -15.07
CA GLU A 7 19.34 22.84 -15.18
C GLU A 7 17.95 22.31 -14.86
N ARG A 8 17.23 21.82 -15.87
CA ARG A 8 16.01 21.04 -15.66
C ARG A 8 16.45 19.85 -14.83
N GLN A 9 16.20 19.87 -13.52
CA GLN A 9 16.23 18.67 -12.70
C GLN A 9 15.40 17.64 -13.45
N GLN A 10 16.04 16.57 -13.93
CA GLN A 10 15.33 15.49 -14.60
C GLN A 10 14.27 15.00 -13.62
N GLU A 11 12.99 15.07 -14.03
CA GLU A 11 11.93 14.48 -13.23
C GLU A 11 12.28 13.00 -13.01
N PRO A 12 12.12 12.48 -11.78
CA PRO A 12 12.43 11.09 -11.51
C PRO A 12 11.57 10.19 -12.40
N ALA A 13 12.17 9.09 -12.88
CA ALA A 13 11.47 8.10 -13.67
C ALA A 13 10.21 7.60 -12.95
N ARG A 14 9.13 7.39 -13.71
CA ARG A 14 7.82 7.04 -13.19
C ARG A 14 7.55 5.55 -13.34
N LEU A 15 7.09 4.93 -12.25
CA LEU A 15 6.66 3.54 -12.21
C LEU A 15 5.13 3.45 -12.19
N ARG A 16 4.54 2.78 -13.19
CA ARG A 16 3.13 2.39 -13.20
C ARG A 16 2.98 0.89 -13.04
N ILE A 17 2.15 0.46 -12.10
CA ILE A 17 1.84 -0.96 -11.87
C ILE A 17 0.39 -1.24 -12.25
N TYR A 18 0.18 -2.18 -13.17
CA TYR A 18 -1.11 -2.80 -13.45
C TYR A 18 -1.33 -3.95 -12.48
N LEU A 19 -2.13 -3.71 -11.45
CA LEU A 19 -2.45 -4.68 -10.41
C LEU A 19 -3.72 -5.45 -10.80
N GLY A 20 -3.71 -6.77 -10.64
CA GLY A 20 -4.90 -7.59 -10.87
C GLY A 20 -5.11 -8.63 -9.78
N ALA A 21 -6.36 -9.05 -9.60
CA ALA A 21 -6.69 -10.09 -8.63
C ALA A 21 -6.09 -11.46 -8.99
N ALA A 22 -6.03 -11.78 -10.29
CA ALA A 22 -5.67 -13.11 -10.77
C ALA A 22 -5.13 -13.10 -12.22
N PRO A 23 -4.50 -14.20 -12.67
CA PRO A 23 -4.22 -14.41 -14.09
C PRO A 23 -5.50 -14.34 -14.93
N GLY A 24 -5.43 -13.71 -16.10
CA GLY A 24 -6.57 -13.65 -17.03
C GLY A 24 -7.52 -12.46 -16.87
N VAL A 25 -7.33 -11.60 -15.87
CA VAL A 25 -8.11 -10.35 -15.71
C VAL A 25 -7.80 -9.28 -16.76
N GLY A 26 -6.74 -9.45 -17.57
CA GLY A 26 -6.43 -8.56 -18.69
C GLY A 26 -5.29 -7.57 -18.48
N LYS A 27 -4.50 -7.67 -17.41
CA LYS A 27 -3.39 -6.73 -17.10
C LYS A 27 -2.51 -6.38 -18.31
N THR A 28 -1.93 -7.39 -18.96
CA THR A 28 -1.09 -7.23 -20.16
C THR A 28 -1.82 -6.55 -21.31
N TYR A 29 -3.09 -6.90 -21.53
CA TYR A 29 -3.91 -6.34 -22.60
C TYR A 29 -4.18 -4.85 -22.39
N HIS A 30 -4.51 -4.44 -21.16
CA HIS A 30 -4.70 -3.03 -20.81
C HIS A 30 -3.38 -2.25 -20.89
N MET A 31 -2.30 -2.81 -20.34
CA MET A 31 -0.96 -2.22 -20.38
C MET A 31 -0.48 -1.95 -21.82
N LEU A 32 -0.67 -2.91 -22.74
CA LEU A 32 -0.33 -2.74 -24.16
C LEU A 32 -1.21 -1.68 -24.85
N ASN A 33 -2.51 -1.65 -24.58
CA ASN A 33 -3.40 -0.63 -25.15
C ASN A 33 -3.00 0.79 -24.73
N ASP A 34 -2.70 0.98 -23.45
CA ASP A 34 -2.22 2.25 -22.94
C ASP A 34 -0.85 2.61 -23.55
N ALA A 35 0.01 1.62 -23.78
CA ALA A 35 1.35 1.82 -24.35
C ALA A 35 1.26 2.30 -25.81
N VAL A 36 0.37 1.71 -26.60
CA VAL A 36 0.08 2.18 -27.96
C VAL A 36 -0.49 3.60 -27.93
N LEU A 37 -1.36 3.94 -26.98
CA LEU A 37 -1.87 5.30 -26.85
C LEU A 37 -0.76 6.30 -26.51
N LYS A 38 0.17 5.94 -25.62
CA LYS A 38 1.35 6.76 -25.31
C LYS A 38 2.26 6.96 -26.50
N ARG A 39 2.50 5.91 -27.29
CA ARG A 39 3.29 6.04 -28.52
C ARG A 39 2.62 6.96 -29.53
N LYS A 40 1.29 6.88 -29.69
CA LYS A 40 0.53 7.83 -30.53
C LYS A 40 0.62 9.28 -30.05
N GLN A 41 0.92 9.51 -28.77
CA GLN A 41 1.20 10.83 -28.20
C GLN A 41 2.66 11.27 -28.38
N GLY A 42 3.49 10.49 -29.10
CA GLY A 42 4.89 10.80 -29.38
C GLY A 42 5.88 10.35 -28.32
N VAL A 43 5.46 9.54 -27.34
CA VAL A 43 6.38 8.95 -26.35
C VAL A 43 7.15 7.79 -27.00
N ASP A 44 8.47 7.74 -26.77
CA ASP A 44 9.32 6.61 -27.19
C ASP A 44 9.07 5.41 -26.27
N VAL A 45 8.25 4.46 -26.75
CA VAL A 45 7.83 3.27 -26.01
C VAL A 45 8.42 2.01 -26.62
N VAL A 46 9.06 1.20 -25.79
CA VAL A 46 9.57 -0.13 -26.18
C VAL A 46 9.01 -1.23 -25.26
N ILE A 47 8.92 -2.44 -25.78
CA ILE A 47 8.62 -3.64 -25.02
C ILE A 47 9.94 -4.28 -24.63
N GLY A 48 10.22 -4.34 -23.33
CA GLY A 48 11.33 -5.13 -22.79
C GLY A 48 10.92 -6.59 -22.64
N LEU A 49 9.72 -6.82 -22.11
CA LEU A 49 9.14 -8.16 -21.99
C LEU A 49 7.62 -8.10 -21.91
N VAL A 50 6.95 -8.93 -22.71
CA VAL A 50 5.50 -9.15 -22.68
C VAL A 50 5.23 -10.64 -22.83
N GLU A 51 4.42 -11.19 -21.92
CA GLU A 51 4.01 -12.59 -21.97
C GLU A 51 2.56 -12.72 -22.46
N THR A 52 2.42 -13.17 -23.71
CA THR A 52 1.09 -13.36 -24.33
C THR A 52 0.43 -14.65 -23.85
N HIS A 53 1.20 -15.61 -23.33
CA HIS A 53 0.74 -16.96 -22.98
C HIS A 53 -0.08 -17.63 -24.11
N GLY A 54 0.30 -17.38 -25.37
CA GLY A 54 -0.37 -17.95 -26.54
C GLY A 54 -1.71 -17.28 -26.89
N ARG A 55 -2.06 -16.15 -26.25
CA ARG A 55 -3.31 -15.42 -26.52
C ARG A 55 -3.14 -14.49 -27.73
N GLN A 56 -3.72 -14.87 -28.86
CA GLN A 56 -3.64 -14.09 -30.10
C GLN A 56 -4.13 -12.64 -29.92
N ASP A 57 -5.29 -12.45 -29.27
CA ASP A 57 -5.83 -11.11 -29.01
C ASP A 57 -4.86 -10.17 -28.26
N THR A 58 -3.99 -10.74 -27.41
CA THR A 58 -2.96 -10.00 -26.67
C THR A 58 -1.72 -9.75 -27.53
N ALA A 59 -1.31 -10.74 -28.32
CA ALA A 59 -0.24 -10.57 -29.31
C ALA A 59 -0.58 -9.47 -30.31
N ASP A 60 -1.84 -9.40 -30.75
CA ASP A 60 -2.33 -8.38 -31.68
C ASP A 60 -2.30 -6.96 -31.07
N GLN A 61 -2.28 -6.82 -29.73
CA GLN A 61 -2.14 -5.51 -29.07
C GLN A 61 -0.73 -4.95 -29.08
N ILE A 62 0.30 -5.78 -29.37
CA ILE A 62 1.67 -5.29 -29.57
C ILE A 62 1.69 -4.30 -30.74
N ARG A 63 0.91 -4.57 -31.79
CA ARG A 63 0.80 -3.75 -33.00
C ARG A 63 2.19 -3.43 -33.57
N ASP A 64 2.55 -2.16 -33.60
CA ASP A 64 3.79 -1.65 -34.15
C ASP A 64 4.87 -1.39 -33.09
N LEU A 65 4.59 -1.61 -31.80
CA LEU A 65 5.51 -1.30 -30.69
C LEU A 65 6.87 -1.99 -30.91
N GLU A 66 7.95 -1.23 -30.73
CA GLU A 66 9.32 -1.78 -30.83
C GLU A 66 9.52 -2.79 -29.69
N ILE A 67 10.07 -3.97 -30.02
CA ILE A 67 10.41 -5.01 -29.03
C ILE A 67 11.92 -5.12 -28.95
N VAL A 68 12.47 -5.00 -27.75
CA VAL A 68 13.88 -5.30 -27.50
C VAL A 68 14.05 -6.83 -27.51
N PRO A 69 14.97 -7.39 -28.32
CA PRO A 69 15.18 -8.83 -28.37
C PRO A 69 15.55 -9.40 -26.99
N LEU A 70 14.97 -10.56 -26.66
CA LEU A 70 15.27 -11.27 -25.41
C LEU A 70 16.67 -11.88 -25.46
N ARG A 71 17.36 -11.85 -24.32
CA ARG A 71 18.66 -12.50 -24.13
C ARG A 71 18.49 -13.99 -23.93
N LEU A 72 19.35 -14.79 -24.56
CA LEU A 72 19.43 -16.23 -24.32
C LEU A 72 20.44 -16.53 -23.22
N ILE A 73 20.02 -17.29 -22.22
CA ILE A 73 20.82 -17.69 -21.07
C ILE A 73 20.86 -19.23 -21.01
N PRO A 74 22.04 -19.85 -21.23
CA PRO A 74 22.19 -21.30 -21.13
C PRO A 74 22.03 -21.75 -19.67
N TYR A 75 21.05 -22.61 -19.40
CA TYR A 75 20.81 -23.15 -18.06
C TYR A 75 20.38 -24.62 -18.13
N ARG A 76 21.11 -25.50 -17.44
CA ARG A 76 20.85 -26.97 -17.41
C ARG A 76 20.69 -27.61 -18.80
N GLY A 77 21.48 -27.15 -19.78
CA GLY A 77 21.49 -27.70 -21.13
C GLY A 77 20.36 -27.22 -22.05
N VAL A 78 19.58 -26.22 -21.62
CA VAL A 78 18.60 -25.51 -22.47
C VAL A 78 18.85 -24.01 -22.44
N ASP A 79 18.62 -23.33 -23.57
CA ASP A 79 18.67 -21.87 -23.62
C ASP A 79 17.32 -21.29 -23.22
N LEU A 80 17.31 -20.56 -22.11
CA LEU A 80 16.14 -19.86 -21.61
C LEU A 80 16.18 -18.39 -22.07
N LYS A 81 15.01 -17.84 -22.38
CA LYS A 81 14.86 -16.43 -22.77
C LYS A 81 14.63 -15.58 -21.53
N GLU A 82 15.30 -14.45 -21.46
CA GLU A 82 15.14 -13.46 -20.38
C GLU A 82 15.18 -12.04 -20.94
N MET A 83 14.60 -11.08 -20.22
CA MET A 83 14.65 -9.67 -20.61
C MET A 83 16.11 -9.17 -20.68
N ASP A 84 16.46 -8.48 -21.76
CA ASP A 84 17.80 -7.89 -21.94
C ASP A 84 17.86 -6.46 -21.38
N VAL A 85 18.13 -6.35 -20.08
CA VAL A 85 18.23 -5.06 -19.37
C VAL A 85 19.32 -4.19 -19.98
N ASP A 86 20.49 -4.76 -20.30
CA ASP A 86 21.63 -4.02 -20.86
C ASP A 86 21.26 -3.42 -22.23
N ALA A 87 20.54 -4.17 -23.08
CA ALA A 87 20.07 -3.68 -24.37
C ALA A 87 19.03 -2.55 -24.22
N ILE A 88 18.10 -2.66 -23.25
CA ILE A 88 17.13 -1.59 -22.97
C ILE A 88 17.84 -0.32 -22.49
N LEU A 89 18.81 -0.46 -21.57
CA LEU A 89 19.62 0.65 -21.06
C LEU A 89 20.45 1.31 -22.16
N ALA A 90 20.97 0.53 -23.11
CA ALA A 90 21.68 1.06 -24.27
C ALA A 90 20.73 1.81 -25.24
N ARG A 91 19.50 1.30 -25.41
CA ARG A 91 18.47 1.91 -26.28
C ARG A 91 17.87 3.19 -25.70
N ARG A 92 17.89 3.37 -24.38
CA ARG A 92 17.39 4.55 -23.65
C ARG A 92 16.00 5.02 -24.09
N PRO A 93 14.97 4.15 -24.06
CA PRO A 93 13.60 4.56 -24.34
C PRO A 93 13.10 5.54 -23.27
N GLN A 94 12.04 6.29 -23.58
CA GLN A 94 11.35 7.08 -22.56
C GLN A 94 10.52 6.18 -21.63
N LEU A 95 9.90 5.13 -22.20
CA LEU A 95 9.06 4.18 -21.48
C LEU A 95 9.36 2.74 -21.92
N VAL A 96 9.51 1.84 -20.97
CA VAL A 96 9.60 0.39 -21.21
C VAL A 96 8.47 -0.39 -20.54
N ILE A 97 7.93 -1.35 -21.29
CA ILE A 97 6.91 -2.30 -20.80
C ILE A 97 7.59 -3.58 -20.32
N VAL A 98 7.29 -4.00 -19.08
CA VAL A 98 7.88 -5.18 -18.44
C VAL A 98 6.80 -6.00 -17.72
N ASP A 99 6.36 -7.11 -18.32
CA ASP A 99 5.37 -8.02 -17.71
C ASP A 99 5.98 -8.97 -16.66
N GLU A 100 5.11 -9.63 -15.89
CA GLU A 100 5.42 -10.60 -14.85
C GLU A 100 6.44 -10.10 -13.81
N LEU A 101 6.13 -8.98 -13.15
CA LEU A 101 7.01 -8.34 -12.14
C LEU A 101 7.54 -9.31 -11.06
N ALA A 102 6.73 -10.31 -10.70
CA ALA A 102 7.05 -11.29 -9.66
C ALA A 102 8.05 -12.37 -10.09
N HIS A 103 8.37 -12.47 -11.39
CA HIS A 103 9.20 -13.52 -11.94
C HIS A 103 10.56 -13.63 -11.25
N THR A 104 11.06 -14.86 -11.15
CA THR A 104 12.42 -15.17 -10.72
C THR A 104 13.28 -15.39 -11.94
N ASN A 105 14.23 -14.48 -12.15
CA ASN A 105 15.08 -14.50 -13.34
C ASN A 105 15.87 -15.80 -13.44
N VAL A 106 16.18 -16.18 -14.68
CA VAL A 106 16.99 -17.37 -14.97
C VAL A 106 18.34 -17.32 -14.22
N PRO A 107 18.79 -18.42 -13.58
CA PRO A 107 20.10 -18.43 -12.94
C PRO A 107 21.22 -18.13 -13.94
N GLY A 108 22.05 -17.14 -13.63
CA GLY A 108 23.03 -16.56 -14.55
C GLY A 108 22.67 -15.14 -15.02
N SER A 109 21.44 -14.69 -14.78
CA SER A 109 21.05 -13.29 -14.91
C SER A 109 21.76 -12.40 -13.88
N LYS A 110 21.93 -11.12 -14.22
CA LYS A 110 22.54 -10.11 -13.36
C LYS A 110 21.78 -9.94 -12.05
N ASN A 111 20.47 -9.75 -12.14
CA ASN A 111 19.58 -9.66 -10.97
C ASN A 111 18.78 -10.96 -10.81
N ARG A 112 18.38 -11.27 -9.58
CA ARG A 112 17.67 -12.52 -9.24
C ARG A 112 16.17 -12.40 -9.50
N LYS A 113 15.60 -11.19 -9.38
CA LYS A 113 14.16 -10.94 -9.50
C LYS A 113 13.89 -9.87 -10.54
N ARG A 114 12.81 -10.02 -11.30
CA ARG A 114 12.44 -9.05 -12.33
C ARG A 114 12.13 -7.65 -11.78
N TYR A 115 11.62 -7.56 -10.55
CA TYR A 115 11.45 -6.26 -9.90
C TYR A 115 12.78 -5.53 -9.68
N GLU A 116 13.91 -6.25 -9.53
CA GLU A 116 15.24 -5.64 -9.40
C GLU A 116 15.69 -5.06 -10.75
N ASP A 117 15.40 -5.74 -11.86
CA ASP A 117 15.62 -5.20 -13.21
C ASP A 117 14.80 -3.93 -13.44
N VAL A 118 13.53 -3.92 -12.99
CA VAL A 118 12.67 -2.74 -13.07
C VAL A 118 13.25 -1.58 -12.25
N LEU A 119 13.79 -1.83 -11.06
CA LEU A 119 14.46 -0.79 -10.28
C LEU A 119 15.68 -0.23 -11.02
N GLU A 120 16.49 -1.10 -11.64
CA GLU A 120 17.66 -0.68 -12.42
C GLU A 120 17.29 0.22 -13.61
N LEU A 121 16.19 -0.09 -14.31
CA LEU A 121 15.66 0.72 -15.40
C LEU A 121 15.17 2.09 -14.91
N LEU A 122 14.46 2.12 -13.77
CA LEU A 122 14.00 3.37 -13.15
C LEU A 122 15.17 4.24 -12.69
N ASP A 123 16.21 3.64 -12.11
CA ASP A 123 17.42 4.34 -11.65
C ASP A 123 18.22 4.94 -12.82
N ALA A 124 18.10 4.34 -14.01
CA ALA A 124 18.64 4.88 -15.25
C ALA A 124 17.80 6.00 -15.89
N GLY A 125 16.68 6.40 -15.26
CA GLY A 125 15.82 7.46 -15.75
C GLY A 125 14.77 7.04 -16.79
N ILE A 126 14.50 5.72 -16.92
CA ILE A 126 13.52 5.18 -17.87
C ILE A 126 12.20 4.92 -17.14
N ASP A 127 11.08 5.45 -17.64
CA ASP A 127 9.76 5.13 -17.09
C ASP A 127 9.46 3.64 -17.29
N VAL A 128 8.85 2.98 -16.31
CA VAL A 128 8.52 1.55 -16.40
C VAL A 128 7.03 1.33 -16.14
N TRP A 129 6.39 0.62 -17.05
CA TRP A 129 5.07 0.05 -16.82
C TRP A 129 5.16 -1.45 -16.67
N THR A 130 4.57 -1.97 -15.60
CA THR A 130 4.64 -3.39 -15.27
C THR A 130 3.30 -3.94 -14.81
N ALA A 131 3.17 -5.27 -14.80
CA ALA A 131 1.96 -5.95 -14.37
C ALA A 131 2.25 -7.04 -13.33
N VAL A 132 1.34 -7.16 -12.35
CA VAL A 132 1.49 -8.12 -11.25
C VAL A 132 0.13 -8.52 -10.68
N ASN A 133 0.02 -9.76 -10.20
CA ASN A 133 -1.15 -10.20 -9.45
C ASN A 133 -0.97 -9.92 -7.96
N ILE A 134 -2.05 -9.58 -7.27
CA ILE A 134 -2.07 -9.29 -5.82
C ILE A 134 -1.50 -10.44 -4.96
N GLN A 135 -1.60 -11.66 -5.46
CA GLN A 135 -1.10 -12.85 -4.78
C GLN A 135 0.42 -12.84 -4.58
N HIS A 136 1.16 -12.08 -5.38
CA HIS A 136 2.62 -12.05 -5.32
C HIS A 136 3.17 -11.04 -4.31
N LEU A 137 2.33 -10.26 -3.64
CA LEU A 137 2.79 -9.39 -2.56
C LEU A 137 3.17 -10.24 -1.35
N GLU A 138 4.36 -10.00 -0.80
CA GLU A 138 4.92 -10.80 0.29
C GLU A 138 4.02 -10.86 1.52
N THR A 139 3.45 -9.74 1.94
CA THR A 139 2.56 -9.68 3.12
C THR A 139 1.25 -10.46 2.94
N LEU A 140 0.83 -10.71 1.69
CA LEU A 140 -0.44 -11.36 1.38
C LEU A 140 -0.32 -12.88 1.18
N ASN A 141 0.91 -13.40 1.13
CA ASN A 141 1.16 -14.83 0.93
C ASN A 141 0.44 -15.71 1.95
N ASP A 142 0.48 -15.40 3.24
CA ASP A 142 -0.16 -16.23 4.27
C ASP A 142 -1.69 -16.24 4.15
N ALA A 143 -2.28 -15.09 3.82
CA ALA A 143 -3.71 -14.98 3.59
C ALA A 143 -4.15 -15.79 2.37
N VAL A 144 -3.37 -15.71 1.27
CA VAL A 144 -3.67 -16.42 0.03
C VAL A 144 -3.40 -17.93 0.16
N ASN A 145 -2.29 -18.34 0.79
CA ASN A 145 -1.92 -19.74 1.00
C ASN A 145 -3.00 -20.50 1.79
N ARG A 146 -3.56 -19.87 2.85
CA ARG A 146 -4.65 -20.47 3.66
C ARG A 146 -5.95 -20.70 2.87
N SER A 147 -6.26 -19.83 1.91
CA SER A 147 -7.49 -19.92 1.12
C SER A 147 -7.32 -20.76 -0.16
N ALA A 148 -6.20 -20.58 -0.86
CA ALA A 148 -5.99 -21.09 -2.21
C ALA A 148 -5.31 -22.46 -2.28
N ASN A 149 -4.82 -23.00 -1.15
CA ASN A 149 -4.10 -24.28 -1.06
C ASN A 149 -3.00 -24.43 -2.14
N THR A 150 -2.41 -23.31 -2.55
CA THR A 150 -1.41 -23.20 -3.61
C THR A 150 -0.23 -22.42 -3.04
N VAL A 151 0.97 -22.96 -3.13
CA VAL A 151 2.17 -22.30 -2.62
C VAL A 151 2.65 -21.28 -3.64
N ILE A 152 2.63 -20.01 -3.26
CA ILE A 152 3.18 -18.92 -4.06
C ILE A 152 4.69 -18.87 -3.82
N ARG A 153 5.46 -19.22 -4.83
CA ARG A 153 6.94 -19.24 -4.76
C ARG A 153 7.56 -17.91 -5.17
N GLU A 154 6.85 -17.17 -6.01
CA GLU A 154 7.34 -15.94 -6.61
C GLU A 154 6.69 -14.75 -5.93
N THR A 155 7.52 -13.91 -5.32
CA THR A 155 7.06 -12.79 -4.50
C THR A 155 7.73 -11.49 -4.88
N VAL A 156 7.05 -10.39 -4.55
CA VAL A 156 7.50 -9.01 -4.67
C VAL A 156 7.34 -8.35 -3.29
N PRO A 157 8.42 -7.73 -2.75
CA PRO A 157 8.34 -7.02 -1.49
C PRO A 157 7.35 -5.84 -1.56
N ASP A 158 6.58 -5.65 -0.50
CA ASP A 158 5.66 -4.52 -0.36
C ASP A 158 6.38 -3.16 -0.44
N SER A 159 7.67 -3.11 -0.11
CA SER A 159 8.50 -1.91 -0.27
C SER A 159 8.61 -1.46 -1.73
N PHE A 160 8.60 -2.38 -2.69
CA PHE A 160 8.62 -2.07 -4.12
C PHE A 160 7.35 -1.29 -4.52
N PHE A 161 6.18 -1.68 -4.01
CA PHE A 161 4.92 -0.97 -4.29
C PHE A 161 4.93 0.47 -3.79
N LYS A 162 5.72 0.78 -2.76
CA LYS A 162 5.89 2.16 -2.27
C LYS A 162 6.60 3.06 -3.29
N ARG A 163 7.38 2.49 -4.23
CA ARG A 163 8.04 3.23 -5.32
C ARG A 163 7.09 3.61 -6.45
N ALA A 164 5.95 2.94 -6.57
CA ALA A 164 5.03 3.17 -7.68
C ALA A 164 4.48 4.60 -7.67
N ASP A 165 4.53 5.27 -8.82
CA ASP A 165 3.95 6.59 -9.11
C ASP A 165 2.51 6.47 -9.63
N GLU A 166 2.13 5.30 -10.14
CA GLU A 166 0.75 4.95 -10.44
C GLU A 166 0.43 3.47 -10.16
N VAL A 167 -0.75 3.17 -9.63
CA VAL A 167 -1.25 1.78 -9.51
C VAL A 167 -2.63 1.74 -10.15
N MET A 168 -2.72 1.03 -11.27
CA MET A 168 -3.96 0.83 -12.01
C MET A 168 -4.54 -0.54 -11.67
N ASN A 169 -5.72 -0.57 -11.08
CA ASN A 169 -6.43 -1.81 -10.82
C ASN A 169 -7.14 -2.30 -12.10
N VAL A 170 -6.81 -3.51 -12.53
CA VAL A 170 -7.47 -4.19 -13.65
C VAL A 170 -8.41 -5.24 -13.06
N ASP A 171 -9.69 -4.91 -13.05
CA ASP A 171 -10.74 -5.71 -12.40
C ASP A 171 -11.74 -6.26 -13.41
N ILE A 172 -12.18 -7.49 -13.18
CA ILE A 172 -13.31 -8.13 -13.84
C ILE A 172 -14.11 -8.92 -12.82
N THR A 173 -15.36 -9.25 -13.14
CA THR A 173 -16.17 -10.05 -12.21
C THR A 173 -15.63 -11.48 -12.08
N VAL A 174 -15.85 -12.12 -10.93
CA VAL A 174 -15.45 -13.51 -10.70
C VAL A 174 -16.10 -14.48 -11.70
N GLU A 175 -17.35 -14.23 -12.08
CA GLU A 175 -18.03 -15.06 -13.08
C GLU A 175 -17.42 -14.87 -14.48
N GLU A 176 -17.11 -13.63 -14.86
CA GLU A 176 -16.44 -13.34 -16.13
C GLU A 176 -15.06 -14.00 -16.20
N LEU A 177 -14.25 -13.89 -15.13
CA LEU A 177 -12.94 -14.54 -15.07
C LEU A 177 -13.05 -16.06 -15.23
N ARG A 178 -14.03 -16.68 -14.55
CA ARG A 178 -14.29 -18.12 -14.68
C ARG A 178 -14.83 -18.49 -16.06
N SER A 179 -15.63 -17.65 -16.71
CA SER A 179 -16.08 -17.87 -18.09
C SER A 179 -14.90 -17.87 -19.04
N ARG A 180 -14.02 -16.86 -18.95
CA ARG A 180 -12.79 -16.76 -19.74
C ARG A 180 -11.90 -18.00 -19.57
N LEU A 181 -11.81 -18.53 -18.34
CA LEU A 181 -11.07 -19.77 -18.10
C LEU A 181 -11.71 -20.98 -18.80
N ARG A 182 -13.04 -21.13 -18.72
CA ARG A 182 -13.78 -22.22 -19.40
C ARG A 182 -13.70 -22.15 -20.92
N GLU A 183 -13.64 -20.93 -21.46
CA GLU A 183 -13.46 -20.66 -22.89
C GLU A 183 -12.02 -20.91 -23.36
N GLY A 184 -11.11 -21.34 -22.48
CA GLY A 184 -9.71 -21.59 -22.84
C GLY A 184 -8.88 -20.32 -23.07
N LYS A 185 -9.37 -19.14 -22.67
CA LYS A 185 -8.71 -17.84 -22.88
C LYS A 185 -7.60 -17.54 -21.87
N ILE A 186 -7.38 -18.42 -20.89
CA ILE A 186 -6.42 -18.23 -19.78
C ILE A 186 -5.46 -19.41 -19.69
N TYR A 187 -5.97 -20.64 -19.72
CA TYR A 187 -5.16 -21.86 -19.72
C TYR A 187 -5.61 -22.82 -20.81
N ALA A 188 -4.70 -23.72 -21.18
CA ALA A 188 -5.01 -24.83 -22.06
C ALA A 188 -6.16 -25.70 -21.49
N PRO A 189 -7.03 -26.28 -22.34
CA PRO A 189 -8.23 -27.01 -21.92
C PRO A 189 -7.97 -28.09 -20.86
N GLU A 190 -6.82 -28.78 -20.91
CA GLU A 190 -6.52 -29.87 -19.97
C GLU A 190 -6.33 -29.37 -18.53
N LYS A 191 -5.97 -28.10 -18.33
CA LYS A 191 -5.74 -27.49 -17.01
C LYS A 191 -6.95 -26.74 -16.47
N VAL A 192 -8.03 -26.59 -17.25
CA VAL A 192 -9.19 -25.75 -16.91
C VAL A 192 -9.92 -26.29 -15.68
N GLU A 193 -10.34 -27.56 -15.68
CA GLU A 193 -11.12 -28.15 -14.59
C GLU A 193 -10.33 -28.19 -13.27
N GLN A 194 -9.07 -28.60 -13.32
CA GLN A 194 -8.18 -28.57 -12.16
C GLN A 194 -8.00 -27.15 -11.61
N SER A 195 -7.89 -26.14 -12.48
CA SER A 195 -7.74 -24.75 -12.07
C SER A 195 -9.01 -24.19 -11.45
N LEU A 196 -10.18 -24.49 -12.01
CA LEU A 196 -11.50 -24.12 -11.48
C LEU A 196 -11.78 -24.76 -10.11
N ALA A 197 -11.30 -25.99 -9.93
CA ALA A 197 -11.42 -26.74 -8.68
C ALA A 197 -10.39 -26.33 -7.62
N ASN A 198 -9.41 -25.48 -7.92
CA ASN A 198 -8.38 -25.04 -6.97
C ASN A 198 -8.29 -23.51 -6.91
N PHE A 199 -7.34 -22.92 -7.64
CA PHE A 199 -7.06 -21.49 -7.61
C PHE A 199 -8.28 -20.63 -7.98
N PHE A 200 -9.03 -21.01 -9.02
CA PHE A 200 -10.16 -20.24 -9.56
C PHE A 200 -11.50 -20.53 -8.86
N ARG A 201 -11.50 -21.09 -7.64
CA ARG A 201 -12.72 -21.20 -6.82
C ARG A 201 -13.28 -19.80 -6.52
N LYS A 202 -14.62 -19.67 -6.51
CA LYS A 202 -15.29 -18.38 -6.29
C LYS A 202 -14.84 -17.67 -5.01
N GLY A 203 -14.72 -18.41 -3.90
CA GLY A 203 -14.24 -17.86 -2.62
C GLY A 203 -12.84 -17.26 -2.72
N ASN A 204 -11.91 -17.98 -3.37
CA ASN A 204 -10.53 -17.52 -3.56
C ASN A 204 -10.47 -16.27 -4.45
N LEU A 205 -11.21 -16.27 -5.56
CA LEU A 205 -11.23 -15.12 -6.46
C LEU A 205 -11.88 -13.89 -5.83
N ASN A 206 -12.92 -14.06 -5.00
CA ASN A 206 -13.51 -12.96 -4.24
C ASN A 206 -12.51 -12.36 -3.24
N LEU A 207 -11.78 -13.21 -2.50
CA LEU A 207 -10.74 -12.76 -1.58
C LEU A 207 -9.63 -11.99 -2.31
N LEU A 208 -9.10 -12.56 -3.40
CA LEU A 208 -8.06 -11.89 -4.19
C LEU A 208 -8.54 -10.56 -4.77
N ARG A 209 -9.80 -10.49 -5.23
CA ARG A 209 -10.41 -9.26 -5.71
C ARG A 209 -10.55 -8.20 -4.62
N GLU A 210 -10.99 -8.60 -3.42
CA GLU A 210 -11.05 -7.72 -2.25
C GLU A 210 -9.66 -7.17 -1.91
N LEU A 211 -8.64 -8.03 -1.86
CA LEU A 211 -7.27 -7.64 -1.56
C LEU A 211 -6.71 -6.67 -2.62
N ALA A 212 -6.96 -6.92 -3.91
CA ALA A 212 -6.50 -6.04 -4.99
C ALA A 212 -7.13 -4.64 -4.92
N LEU A 213 -8.44 -4.58 -4.64
CA LEU A 213 -9.15 -3.32 -4.46
C LEU A 213 -8.66 -2.55 -3.22
N ARG A 214 -8.45 -3.25 -2.09
CA ARG A 214 -7.91 -2.64 -0.85
C ARG A 214 -6.51 -2.08 -1.08
N ALA A 215 -5.60 -2.85 -1.69
CA ALA A 215 -4.24 -2.40 -1.98
C ALA A 215 -4.23 -1.17 -2.90
N THR A 216 -5.13 -1.12 -3.89
CA THR A 216 -5.28 0.05 -4.76
C THR A 216 -5.76 1.27 -4.00
N ALA A 217 -6.79 1.11 -3.15
CA ALA A 217 -7.33 2.19 -2.33
C ALA A 217 -6.30 2.76 -1.35
N GLU A 218 -5.50 1.90 -0.72
CA GLU A 218 -4.39 2.31 0.16
C GLU A 218 -3.35 3.15 -0.59
N GLN A 219 -2.97 2.75 -1.81
CA GLN A 219 -2.01 3.51 -2.61
C GLN A 219 -2.55 4.87 -3.05
N VAL A 220 -3.81 4.94 -3.47
CA VAL A 220 -4.46 6.21 -3.83
C VAL A 220 -4.48 7.16 -2.63
N SER A 221 -4.85 6.65 -1.45
CA SER A 221 -4.91 7.43 -0.21
C SER A 221 -3.54 7.94 0.23
N LYS A 222 -2.51 7.08 0.11
CA LYS A 222 -1.12 7.47 0.37
C LYS A 222 -0.66 8.60 -0.55
N ARG A 223 -0.88 8.50 -1.86
CA ARG A 223 -0.47 9.57 -2.80
C ARG A 223 -1.23 10.87 -2.60
N ALA A 224 -2.54 10.79 -2.36
CA ALA A 224 -3.32 11.97 -2.06
C ALA A 224 -2.77 12.68 -0.81
N SER A 225 -2.27 11.92 0.16
CA SER A 225 -1.64 12.46 1.37
C SER A 225 -0.25 13.04 1.07
N ASP A 226 0.61 12.34 0.32
CA ASP A 226 1.96 12.80 -0.04
C ASP A 226 1.93 14.07 -0.93
N TYR A 227 1.01 14.13 -1.89
CA TYR A 227 0.79 15.32 -2.72
C TYR A 227 0.34 16.53 -1.88
N ARG A 228 -0.60 16.34 -0.96
CA ARG A 228 -1.03 17.41 -0.05
C ARG A 228 0.12 17.90 0.84
N ARG A 229 0.96 16.98 1.34
CA ARG A 229 2.17 17.33 2.12
C ARG A 229 3.16 18.17 1.31
N THR A 230 3.51 17.73 0.10
CA THR A 230 4.49 18.44 -0.75
C THR A 230 4.01 19.81 -1.22
N GLN A 231 2.70 19.95 -1.47
CA GLN A 231 2.10 21.22 -1.91
C GLN A 231 1.66 22.14 -0.77
N GLY A 232 1.85 21.73 0.51
CA GLY A 232 1.39 22.49 1.67
C GLY A 232 -0.12 22.72 1.71
N LEU A 233 -0.90 21.85 1.05
CA LEU A 233 -2.35 21.95 0.97
C LEU A 233 -3.02 21.44 2.25
N GLU A 234 -4.17 22.01 2.60
CA GLU A 234 -5.00 21.47 3.68
C GLU A 234 -5.31 19.99 3.45
N GLN A 235 -5.35 19.22 4.54
CA GLN A 235 -5.65 17.80 4.45
C GLN A 235 -7.06 17.57 3.94
N ALA A 236 -7.27 16.45 3.24
CA ALA A 236 -8.57 16.03 2.76
C ALA A 236 -9.57 16.06 3.93
N PRO A 237 -10.79 16.60 3.74
CA PRO A 237 -11.79 16.72 4.81
C PRO A 237 -12.22 15.38 5.43
N ILE A 238 -11.86 14.26 4.79
CA ILE A 238 -12.27 12.91 5.16
C ILE A 238 -11.06 12.18 5.76
N PRO A 239 -11.13 11.77 7.04
CA PRO A 239 -10.03 11.06 7.68
C PRO A 239 -9.92 9.63 7.15
N ASP A 240 -8.76 9.24 6.64
CA ASP A 240 -8.45 7.89 6.16
C ASP A 240 -8.18 6.93 7.33
N LYS A 241 -7.33 7.35 8.28
CA LYS A 241 -7.05 6.61 9.52
C LYS A 241 -7.17 7.51 10.74
N VAL A 242 -8.00 7.11 11.69
CA VAL A 242 -8.28 7.88 12.91
C VAL A 242 -7.60 7.23 14.11
N MET A 243 -6.89 8.01 14.94
CA MET A 243 -6.35 7.56 16.22
C MET A 243 -7.00 8.33 17.37
N VAL A 244 -7.51 7.59 18.36
CA VAL A 244 -7.97 8.15 19.63
C VAL A 244 -6.96 7.81 20.72
N CYS A 245 -6.41 8.85 21.35
CA CYS A 245 -5.45 8.67 22.44
C CYS A 245 -6.20 8.42 23.76
N LEU A 246 -6.12 7.20 24.28
CA LEU A 246 -6.76 6.79 25.52
C LEU A 246 -5.93 7.19 26.73
N SER A 247 -6.62 7.44 27.84
CA SER A 247 -6.01 7.62 29.16
C SER A 247 -6.90 6.99 30.23
N THR A 248 -6.34 6.72 31.41
CA THR A 248 -7.09 6.23 32.59
C THR A 248 -8.00 7.30 33.22
N ARG A 249 -8.10 8.49 32.63
CA ARG A 249 -8.85 9.61 33.19
C ARG A 249 -10.37 9.46 32.96
N PRO A 250 -11.21 9.94 33.91
CA PRO A 250 -12.65 10.02 33.70
C PRO A 250 -12.98 10.87 32.46
N GLY A 251 -14.03 10.48 31.74
CA GLY A 251 -14.52 11.18 30.56
C GLY A 251 -13.89 10.77 29.23
N THR A 252 -12.97 9.79 29.23
CA THR A 252 -12.35 9.26 28.00
C THR A 252 -13.36 8.58 27.08
N GLU A 253 -14.50 8.10 27.60
CA GLU A 253 -15.65 7.63 26.80
C GLU A 253 -16.12 8.67 25.76
N ARG A 254 -16.06 9.96 26.10
CA ARG A 254 -16.42 11.04 25.19
C ARG A 254 -15.48 11.08 23.99
N LEU A 255 -14.17 10.88 24.22
CA LEU A 255 -13.20 10.81 23.12
C LEU A 255 -13.51 9.61 22.23
N ILE A 256 -13.82 8.45 22.81
CA ILE A 256 -14.14 7.24 22.05
C ILE A 256 -15.39 7.48 21.17
N ARG A 257 -16.44 8.09 21.72
CA ARG A 257 -17.65 8.45 20.93
C ARG A 257 -17.38 9.50 19.85
N VAL A 258 -16.50 10.47 20.12
CA VAL A 258 -16.08 11.43 19.09
C VAL A 258 -15.28 10.72 18.00
N GLY A 259 -14.33 9.87 18.37
CA GLY A 259 -13.52 9.10 17.44
C GLY A 259 -14.32 8.14 16.58
N SER A 260 -15.28 7.42 17.16
CA SER A 260 -16.19 6.57 16.40
C SER A 260 -17.01 7.37 15.37
N ARG A 261 -17.48 8.59 15.74
CA ARG A 261 -18.20 9.46 14.79
C ARG A 261 -17.31 10.03 13.70
N VAL A 262 -16.08 10.40 14.03
CA VAL A 262 -15.09 10.92 13.08
C VAL A 262 -14.60 9.82 12.14
N ALA A 263 -14.40 8.61 12.67
CA ALA A 263 -14.09 7.43 11.87
C ALA A 263 -15.25 7.11 10.91
N GLY A 264 -16.49 7.17 11.39
CA GLY A 264 -17.69 7.11 10.56
C GLY A 264 -17.66 5.93 9.57
N ARG A 265 -18.31 6.10 8.41
CA ARG A 265 -18.28 5.10 7.32
C ARG A 265 -17.09 5.25 6.37
N LEU A 266 -16.23 6.24 6.60
CA LEU A 266 -15.27 6.71 5.60
C LEU A 266 -13.80 6.49 6.00
N ALA A 267 -13.50 6.28 7.28
CA ALA A 267 -12.16 5.85 7.69
C ALA A 267 -11.96 4.37 7.34
N THR A 268 -10.82 4.07 6.73
CA THR A 268 -10.38 2.71 6.41
C THR A 268 -10.15 1.92 7.70
N ASN A 269 -9.48 2.54 8.68
CA ASN A 269 -9.26 1.99 10.02
C ASN A 269 -9.37 3.10 11.08
N TRP A 270 -9.76 2.73 12.31
CA TRP A 270 -9.56 3.60 13.46
C TRP A 270 -9.05 2.86 14.69
N TYR A 271 -8.17 3.52 15.43
CA TYR A 271 -7.37 2.96 16.50
C TYR A 271 -7.70 3.63 17.83
N ALA A 272 -7.75 2.86 18.89
CA ALA A 272 -7.82 3.35 20.26
C ALA A 272 -6.51 2.98 20.96
N VAL A 273 -5.64 3.99 21.13
CA VAL A 273 -4.23 3.77 21.52
C VAL A 273 -4.02 4.20 22.96
N TYR A 274 -3.58 3.27 23.79
CA TYR A 274 -3.16 3.51 25.16
C TYR A 274 -1.65 3.31 25.28
N VAL A 275 -0.95 4.21 25.99
CA VAL A 275 0.47 4.03 26.31
C VAL A 275 0.61 3.68 27.77
N ASN A 276 1.04 2.46 28.04
CA ASN A 276 1.40 2.01 29.37
C ASN A 276 2.82 2.45 29.73
N ARG A 277 2.99 3.01 30.93
CA ARG A 277 4.29 3.46 31.45
C ARG A 277 4.83 2.44 32.45
N PRO A 278 5.98 1.80 32.17
CA PRO A 278 6.55 0.80 33.07
C PRO A 278 6.81 1.32 34.50
N ASP A 279 7.07 2.61 34.63
CA ASP A 279 7.45 3.24 35.90
C ASP A 279 6.24 3.54 36.82
N GLU A 280 5.01 3.53 36.27
CA GLU A 280 3.75 3.70 37.03
C GLU A 280 3.22 2.37 37.60
N ASP A 281 3.82 1.23 37.20
CA ASP A 281 3.39 -0.13 37.54
C ASP A 281 4.23 -0.79 38.66
N LYS A 282 4.68 0.02 39.62
CA LYS A 282 5.42 -0.45 40.82
C LYS A 282 4.48 -0.99 41.90
N GLY A 283 3.61 -1.94 41.56
CA GLY A 283 2.80 -2.69 42.54
C GLY A 283 1.72 -1.90 43.30
N HIS A 284 1.50 -0.63 42.95
CA HIS A 284 0.45 0.26 43.49
C HIS A 284 -0.37 0.88 42.35
N GLY A 285 -0.69 0.11 41.31
CA GLY A 285 -1.62 0.57 40.29
C GLY A 285 -2.98 0.87 40.93
N ASP A 286 -3.54 2.06 40.69
CA ASP A 286 -4.90 2.41 41.09
C ASP A 286 -5.87 1.39 40.45
N PRO A 287 -6.51 0.48 41.23
CA PRO A 287 -7.37 -0.56 40.66
C PRO A 287 -8.55 0.03 39.88
N GLU A 288 -9.03 1.21 40.28
CA GLU A 288 -10.10 1.92 39.56
C GLU A 288 -9.59 2.50 38.23
N ALA A 289 -8.33 2.92 38.14
CA ALA A 289 -7.72 3.34 36.87
C ALA A 289 -7.56 2.17 35.90
N PHE A 290 -7.15 1.00 36.41
CA PHE A 290 -7.04 -0.22 35.61
C PHE A 290 -8.41 -0.68 35.09
N GLN A 291 -9.42 -0.69 35.96
CA GLN A 291 -10.77 -1.06 35.54
C GLN A 291 -11.33 -0.10 34.49
N ARG A 292 -11.15 1.22 34.67
CA ARG A 292 -11.58 2.22 33.69
C ARG A 292 -10.94 2.03 32.31
N ILE A 293 -9.64 1.74 32.24
CA ILE A 293 -9.00 1.54 30.93
C ILE A 293 -9.51 0.28 30.23
N GLU A 294 -9.80 -0.79 30.96
CA GLU A 294 -10.42 -1.99 30.39
C GLU A 294 -11.83 -1.73 29.86
N GLU A 295 -12.64 -0.95 30.60
CA GLU A 295 -13.97 -0.51 30.15
C GLU A 295 -13.86 0.33 28.86
N TYR A 296 -12.90 1.25 28.78
CA TYR A 296 -12.64 2.06 27.59
C TYR A 296 -12.16 1.23 26.40
N ARG A 297 -11.32 0.22 26.63
CA ARG A 297 -10.89 -0.73 25.59
C ARG A 297 -12.08 -1.53 25.06
N ARG A 298 -12.92 -2.05 25.95
CA ARG A 298 -14.14 -2.79 25.56
C ARG A 298 -15.06 -1.90 24.75
N MET A 299 -15.35 -0.69 25.22
CA MET A 299 -16.19 0.27 24.51
C MET A 299 -15.64 0.62 23.12
N ALA A 300 -14.33 0.84 23.01
CA ALA A 300 -13.70 1.14 21.72
C ALA A 300 -13.84 -0.04 20.75
N LYS A 301 -13.63 -1.27 21.24
CA LYS A 301 -13.81 -2.50 20.46
C LYS A 301 -15.27 -2.70 20.01
N ASP A 302 -16.24 -2.46 20.89
CA ASP A 302 -17.67 -2.55 20.57
C ASP A 302 -18.08 -1.53 19.48
N LEU A 303 -17.39 -0.40 19.41
CA LEU A 303 -17.58 0.61 18.36
C LEU A 303 -16.73 0.35 17.11
N GLY A 304 -15.98 -0.76 17.06
CA GLY A 304 -15.21 -1.20 15.90
C GLY A 304 -13.77 -0.68 15.83
N ALA A 305 -13.20 -0.14 16.92
CA ALA A 305 -11.81 0.30 16.94
C ALA A 305 -10.84 -0.87 17.06
N GLN A 306 -9.66 -0.73 16.45
CA GLN A 306 -8.50 -1.54 16.79
C GLN A 306 -7.84 -0.99 18.07
N VAL A 307 -7.90 -1.77 19.14
CA VAL A 307 -7.33 -1.37 20.43
C VAL A 307 -5.85 -1.72 20.46
N VAL A 308 -4.99 -0.71 20.67
CA VAL A 308 -3.53 -0.87 20.69
C VAL A 308 -2.98 -0.41 22.03
N THR A 309 -2.08 -1.20 22.60
CA THR A 309 -1.35 -0.83 23.82
C THR A 309 0.14 -0.77 23.52
N LEU A 310 0.72 0.40 23.72
CA LEU A 310 2.16 0.65 23.57
C LEU A 310 2.80 0.67 24.96
N ASN A 311 4.00 0.13 25.09
CA ASN A 311 4.77 0.21 26.33
C ASN A 311 5.94 1.18 26.12
N ASP A 312 5.88 2.35 26.75
CA ASP A 312 6.96 3.34 26.65
C ASP A 312 6.95 4.28 27.87
N LYS A 313 8.14 4.75 28.25
CA LYS A 313 8.29 5.78 29.29
C LYS A 313 7.80 7.14 28.78
N ASN A 314 7.99 7.42 27.49
CA ASN A 314 7.56 8.66 26.86
C ASN A 314 6.30 8.46 26.00
N VAL A 315 5.17 8.91 26.55
CA VAL A 315 3.85 8.82 25.89
C VAL A 315 3.82 9.59 24.58
N ALA A 316 4.44 10.77 24.52
CA ALA A 316 4.41 11.59 23.31
C ALA A 316 5.16 10.88 22.17
N ASP A 317 6.37 10.41 22.44
CA ASP A 317 7.19 9.74 21.41
C ASP A 317 6.54 8.44 20.93
N ALA A 318 5.95 7.66 21.84
CA ALA A 318 5.23 6.45 21.47
C ALA A 318 4.04 6.74 20.54
N LEU A 319 3.23 7.76 20.87
CA LEU A 319 2.10 8.18 20.04
C LEU A 319 2.55 8.75 18.69
N ILE A 320 3.64 9.54 18.66
CA ILE A 320 4.21 10.09 17.42
C ILE A 320 4.68 8.96 16.50
N ARG A 321 5.48 8.02 17.03
CA ARG A 321 5.98 6.89 16.24
C ARG A 321 4.85 6.03 15.71
N PHE A 322 3.86 5.73 16.54
CA PHE A 322 2.69 4.97 16.08
C PHE A 322 1.91 5.72 15.01
N ALA A 323 1.68 7.03 15.20
CA ALA A 323 0.99 7.86 14.22
C ALA A 323 1.70 7.90 12.86
N GLN A 324 3.03 7.97 12.86
CA GLN A 324 3.85 7.95 11.65
C GLN A 324 3.89 6.57 10.99
N GLN A 325 4.04 5.49 11.77
CA GLN A 325 4.11 4.12 11.26
C GLN A 325 2.79 3.67 10.61
N GLU A 326 1.67 3.99 11.23
CA GLU A 326 0.34 3.63 10.73
C GLU A 326 -0.21 4.65 9.72
N SER A 327 0.52 5.73 9.42
CA SER A 327 0.06 6.84 8.57
C SER A 327 -1.29 7.41 9.03
N ILE A 328 -1.42 7.68 10.32
CA ILE A 328 -2.64 8.27 10.90
C ILE A 328 -2.87 9.66 10.29
N SER A 329 -4.10 9.93 9.83
CA SER A 329 -4.48 11.22 9.24
C SER A 329 -5.19 12.15 10.23
N HIS A 330 -5.86 11.57 11.24
CA HIS A 330 -6.63 12.34 12.22
C HIS A 330 -6.42 11.79 13.62
N VAL A 331 -6.03 12.66 14.55
CA VAL A 331 -5.74 12.29 15.94
C VAL A 331 -6.64 13.05 16.89
N ILE A 332 -7.20 12.32 17.85
CA ILE A 332 -8.11 12.85 18.85
C ILE A 332 -7.46 12.77 20.21
N PHE A 333 -7.23 13.94 20.81
CA PHE A 333 -6.72 14.09 22.17
C PHE A 333 -7.79 14.62 23.11
N GLY A 334 -7.69 14.25 24.38
CA GLY A 334 -8.48 14.87 25.44
C GLY A 334 -7.81 16.16 25.89
N GLN A 335 -8.60 17.20 26.13
CA GLN A 335 -8.09 18.47 26.65
C GLN A 335 -7.37 18.23 27.99
N PRO A 336 -6.12 18.71 28.15
CA PRO A 336 -5.44 18.62 29.44
C PRO A 336 -6.16 19.48 30.49
N VAL A 337 -6.48 18.89 31.65
CA VAL A 337 -7.17 19.56 32.78
C VAL A 337 -6.21 20.39 33.65
N ARG A 338 -4.91 20.44 33.32
CA ARG A 338 -3.87 21.10 34.12
C ARG A 338 -3.85 22.61 33.93
N SER A 339 -3.39 23.34 34.96
CA SER A 339 -3.15 24.79 34.89
C SER A 339 -2.10 25.10 33.81
N ARG A 340 -2.18 26.28 33.17
CA ARG A 340 -1.25 26.72 32.11
C ARG A 340 0.22 26.67 32.58
N LEU A 341 0.47 26.85 33.88
CA LEU A 341 1.80 26.76 34.49
C LEU A 341 2.34 25.31 34.51
N ASP A 342 1.53 24.31 34.88
CA ASP A 342 1.95 22.90 34.86
C ASP A 342 2.25 22.36 33.46
N ILE A 343 1.55 22.89 32.45
CA ILE A 343 1.78 22.59 31.02
C ILE A 343 3.13 23.16 30.56
N LEU A 344 3.53 24.31 31.11
CA LEU A 344 4.81 24.96 30.80
C LEU A 344 6.00 24.23 31.44
N PHE A 345 5.84 23.69 32.66
CA PHE A 345 6.95 23.06 33.40
C PHE A 345 7.21 21.57 33.08
N ARG A 346 6.23 20.80 32.59
CA ARG A 346 6.38 19.34 32.37
C ARG A 346 6.25 18.88 30.91
N GLY A 347 6.01 19.82 29.99
CA GLY A 347 5.66 19.51 28.61
C GLY A 347 4.25 18.91 28.48
N SER A 348 3.54 19.28 27.43
CA SER A 348 2.26 18.68 27.09
C SER A 348 2.50 17.62 26.01
N VAL A 349 1.99 16.40 26.22
CA VAL A 349 1.98 15.34 25.19
C VAL A 349 1.42 15.88 23.88
N LEU A 350 0.37 16.69 23.96
CA LEU A 350 -0.23 17.39 22.81
C LEU A 350 0.74 18.39 22.17
N ASN A 351 1.44 19.22 22.94
CA ASN A 351 2.35 20.22 22.36
C ASN A 351 3.55 19.57 21.67
N ARG A 352 4.09 18.50 22.26
CA ARG A 352 5.16 17.72 21.64
C ARG A 352 4.67 17.01 20.37
N PHE A 353 3.46 16.44 20.42
CA PHE A 353 2.83 15.84 19.24
C PHE A 353 2.63 16.88 18.12
N LEU A 354 2.09 18.07 18.43
CA LEU A 354 1.89 19.15 17.46
C LEU A 354 3.20 19.72 16.89
N ALA A 355 4.29 19.71 17.66
CA ALA A 355 5.58 20.19 17.20
C ALA A 355 6.21 19.24 16.15
N GLU A 356 6.08 17.93 16.38
CA GLU A 356 6.72 16.88 15.57
C GLU A 356 5.83 16.40 14.41
N VAL A 357 4.51 16.43 14.60
CA VAL A 357 3.53 15.89 13.65
C VAL A 357 2.72 17.05 13.09
N ARG A 358 3.21 17.61 11.98
CA ARG A 358 2.59 18.76 11.29
C ARG A 358 1.48 18.36 10.31
N ASP A 359 1.50 17.10 9.87
CA ASP A 359 0.67 16.59 8.79
C ASP A 359 -0.46 15.69 9.31
N VAL A 360 -1.07 16.05 10.44
CA VAL A 360 -2.16 15.28 11.04
C VAL A 360 -3.17 16.26 11.60
N THR A 361 -4.45 16.04 11.29
CA THR A 361 -5.51 16.84 11.89
C THR A 361 -5.62 16.48 13.37
N VAL A 362 -5.31 17.44 14.24
CA VAL A 362 -5.39 17.25 15.69
C VAL A 362 -6.67 17.86 16.23
N GLN A 363 -7.56 16.99 16.71
CA GLN A 363 -8.81 17.38 17.35
C GLN A 363 -8.69 17.23 18.87
N VAL A 364 -8.85 18.34 19.59
CA VAL A 364 -8.84 18.35 21.06
C VAL A 364 -10.27 18.37 21.58
N VAL A 365 -10.67 17.32 22.30
CA VAL A 365 -12.02 17.19 22.87
C VAL A 365 -12.01 17.71 24.31
N PRO A 366 -12.89 18.68 24.65
CA PRO A 366 -13.01 19.16 26.02
C PRO A 366 -13.43 18.05 27.00
N MET A 367 -12.67 17.92 28.08
CA MET A 367 -12.95 16.97 29.16
C MET A 367 -13.76 17.67 30.25
N GLN A 368 -14.83 17.03 30.74
CA GLN A 368 -15.57 17.58 31.89
C GLN A 368 -14.66 17.56 33.12
N LYS A 369 -14.55 18.70 33.83
CA LYS A 369 -13.88 18.74 35.13
C LYS A 369 -14.70 17.89 36.11
N PRO A 370 -14.09 17.01 36.92
CA PRO A 370 -14.80 16.38 38.01
C PRO A 370 -15.35 17.50 38.91
N LEU A 371 -16.65 17.46 39.22
CA LEU A 371 -17.27 18.34 40.19
C LEU A 371 -16.46 18.25 41.49
N ARG A 372 -15.89 19.37 41.94
CA ARG A 372 -15.29 19.45 43.27
C ARG A 372 -16.43 19.15 44.26
N ARG A 373 -16.38 17.99 44.92
CA ARG A 373 -17.18 17.77 46.12
C ARG A 373 -16.70 18.81 47.14
N GLY A 374 -17.59 19.73 47.48
CA GLY A 374 -17.37 20.75 48.52
C GLY A 374 -17.44 20.14 49.91
#